data_AF-A0A7S7P0L6-F1
#
_entry.id   AF-A0A7S7P0L6-F1
#
_cell.length_a   1.000
_cell.length_b   1.000
_cell.length_c   1.000
_cell.angle_alpha   90.00
_cell.angle_beta   90.00
_cell.angle_gamma   90.00
#
_symmetry.space_group_name_H-M   'P 1'
#
loop_
_entity.id
_entity.type
_entity.pdbx_description
1 polymer ?
#
loop_
_entity_poly.entity_id
_entity_poly.type
_entity_poly.pdbx_seq_one_letter_code
_entity_poly.pdbx_strand_id
1 'polypeptide(L)'
;MRFIISIISVICLSLCLHACGGNTSVALYFEWGACDFDRDRWALADRVGRGCMMSSFLDRHPPHGMSVVELKLWLGEPSLYADFEDPAYLVAQAASSGTAVREQLLVFKIDRITGRVVEVALRAPR
;
A
#
# COMPACT_ATOMS: atom_id res chain seq x y z
N MET A 1 -5.13 17.33 51.29
CA MET A 1 -5.54 16.95 49.92
C MET A 1 -4.67 17.70 48.90
N ARG A 2 -3.47 17.21 48.60
CA ARG A 2 -2.49 17.90 47.71
C ARG A 2 -1.54 16.90 47.02
N PHE A 3 -2.03 15.76 46.51
CA PHE A 3 -1.11 14.77 45.87
C PHE A 3 -1.69 13.97 44.71
N ILE A 4 -2.92 14.25 44.24
CA ILE A 4 -3.59 13.39 43.23
C ILE A 4 -3.60 14.01 41.82
N ILE A 5 -3.38 15.32 41.69
CA ILE A 5 -3.52 16.03 40.40
C ILE A 5 -2.27 15.86 39.50
N SER A 6 -1.12 15.45 40.04
CA SER A 6 0.16 15.45 39.30
C SER A 6 0.45 14.19 38.49
N ILE A 7 -0.27 13.07 38.70
CA ILE A 7 0.08 11.78 38.08
C ILE A 7 -0.66 11.58 36.75
N ILE A 8 -1.83 12.20 36.58
CA ILE A 8 -2.66 12.06 35.37
C ILE A 8 -2.00 12.74 34.16
N SER A 9 -1.31 13.87 34.35
CA SER A 9 -0.60 14.57 33.25
C SER A 9 0.62 13.82 32.72
N VAL A 10 1.25 12.95 33.51
CA VAL A 10 2.44 12.20 33.06
C VAL A 10 2.04 10.99 32.21
N ILE A 11 0.93 10.32 32.52
CA ILE A 11 0.45 9.16 31.77
C ILE A 11 -0.05 9.56 30.38
N CYS A 12 -0.63 10.76 30.24
CA CYS A 12 -1.15 11.26 28.97
C CYS A 12 -0.03 11.60 27.97
N LEU A 13 1.17 11.98 28.42
CA LEU A 13 2.31 12.29 27.54
C LEU A 13 3.02 11.04 26.98
N SER A 14 2.97 9.91 27.67
CA SER A 14 3.63 8.67 27.20
C SER A 14 2.86 7.93 26.10
N LEU A 15 1.56 8.21 25.93
CA LEU A 15 0.72 7.58 24.90
C LEU A 15 0.93 8.18 23.50
N CYS A 16 1.54 9.36 23.38
CA CYS A 16 1.80 10.00 22.09
C CYS A 16 3.11 9.54 21.42
N LEU A 17 4.00 8.84 22.13
CA LEU A 17 5.33 8.47 21.63
C LEU A 17 5.38 7.17 20.82
N HIS A 18 4.30 6.39 20.79
CA HIS A 18 4.26 5.11 20.06
C HIS A 18 3.61 5.23 18.66
N ALA A 19 3.10 6.41 18.27
CA ALA A 19 2.41 6.61 17.00
C ALA A 19 3.34 7.05 15.84
N CYS A 20 4.62 7.32 16.10
CA CYS A 20 5.60 7.71 15.07
C CYS A 20 6.49 6.55 14.60
N GLY A 21 6.01 5.31 14.71
CA GLY A 21 6.55 4.17 13.96
C GLY A 21 6.10 4.22 12.50
N GLY A 22 6.39 5.33 11.81
CA GLY A 22 6.06 5.49 10.40
C GLY A 22 6.85 4.49 9.57
N ASN A 23 6.19 3.41 9.15
CA ASN A 23 6.75 2.35 8.33
C ASN A 23 7.55 2.90 7.16
N THR A 24 8.81 2.47 7.05
CA THR A 24 9.78 2.80 5.99
C THR A 24 9.26 2.46 4.57
N SER A 25 8.18 1.69 4.45
CA SER A 25 7.52 1.36 3.18
C SER A 25 6.79 2.56 2.55
N VAL A 26 6.26 3.50 3.34
CA VAL A 26 5.53 4.67 2.81
C VAL A 26 6.46 5.57 1.99
N ALA A 27 7.71 5.73 2.43
CA ALA A 27 8.73 6.56 1.76
C ALA A 27 9.11 6.06 0.36
N LEU A 28 9.01 4.75 0.10
CA LEU A 28 9.35 4.15 -1.20
C LEU A 28 8.24 4.29 -2.24
N TYR A 29 6.99 4.55 -1.83
CA TYR A 29 5.87 4.77 -2.77
C TYR A 29 5.88 6.16 -3.40
N PHE A 30 6.49 7.16 -2.76
CA PHE A 30 6.50 8.54 -3.29
C PHE A 30 7.28 8.71 -4.59
N GLU A 31 8.20 7.80 -4.91
CA GLU A 31 8.88 7.76 -6.23
C GLU A 31 8.04 7.07 -7.32
N TRP A 32 6.85 6.60 -6.99
CA TRP A 32 5.96 5.91 -7.91
C TRP A 32 4.67 6.71 -8.06
N GLY A 33 4.28 6.95 -9.31
CA GLY A 33 2.97 7.51 -9.61
C GLY A 33 2.88 9.03 -9.70
N ALA A 34 2.35 9.49 -10.82
CA ALA A 34 2.03 10.90 -11.09
C ALA A 34 0.60 11.06 -11.63
N CYS A 35 -0.15 9.96 -11.70
CA CYS A 35 -1.50 9.92 -12.23
C CYS A 35 -2.51 9.69 -11.12
N ASP A 36 -3.68 10.30 -11.24
CA ASP A 36 -4.81 9.93 -10.40
C ASP A 36 -5.28 8.53 -10.74
N PHE A 37 -5.46 7.71 -9.70
CA PHE A 37 -6.15 6.43 -9.82
C PHE A 37 -7.57 6.60 -10.38
N ASP A 38 -7.84 5.81 -11.40
CA ASP A 38 -9.15 5.60 -12.00
C ASP A 38 -9.30 4.10 -12.29
N ARG A 39 -10.42 3.51 -11.88
CA ARG A 39 -10.61 2.06 -11.95
C ARG A 39 -10.64 1.53 -13.37
N ASP A 40 -11.31 2.22 -14.28
CA ASP A 40 -11.49 1.77 -15.65
C ASP A 40 -10.17 1.90 -16.42
N ARG A 41 -9.43 3.00 -16.18
CA ARG A 41 -8.07 3.16 -16.68
C ARG A 41 -7.12 2.13 -16.10
N TRP A 42 -7.23 1.79 -14.82
CA TRP A 42 -6.40 0.76 -14.19
C TRP A 42 -6.61 -0.60 -14.87
N ALA A 43 -7.86 -0.99 -15.12
CA ALA A 43 -8.22 -2.25 -15.76
C ALA A 43 -7.65 -2.38 -17.19
N LEU A 44 -7.57 -1.27 -17.92
CA LEU A 44 -7.04 -1.22 -19.29
C LEU A 44 -5.53 -0.91 -19.34
N ALA A 45 -4.94 -0.47 -18.24
CA ALA A 45 -3.56 -0.05 -18.21
C ALA A 45 -2.61 -1.23 -18.33
N ASP A 46 -1.48 -0.99 -19.02
CA ASP A 46 -0.31 -1.83 -18.88
C ASP A 46 0.37 -1.59 -17.52
N ARG A 47 1.49 -2.28 -17.30
CA ARG A 47 2.28 -2.13 -16.06
C ARG A 47 2.75 -0.70 -15.80
N VAL A 48 3.07 0.09 -16.82
CA VAL A 48 3.51 1.49 -16.65
C VAL A 48 2.33 2.36 -16.23
N GLY A 49 1.18 2.22 -16.90
CA GLY A 49 -0.04 2.94 -16.52
C GLY A 49 -0.48 2.60 -15.09
N ARG A 50 -0.43 1.33 -14.70
CA ARG A 50 -0.71 0.91 -13.31
C ARG A 50 0.29 1.50 -12.32
N GLY A 51 1.58 1.47 -12.63
CA GLY A 51 2.62 2.11 -11.82
C GLY A 51 2.40 3.62 -11.66
N CYS A 52 1.87 4.30 -12.69
CA CYS A 52 1.54 5.72 -12.63
C CYS A 52 0.39 6.04 -11.64
N MET A 53 -0.55 5.12 -11.45
CA MET A 53 -1.76 5.32 -10.63
C MET A 53 -1.64 4.74 -9.21
N MET A 54 -0.71 3.80 -9.00
CA MET A 54 -0.56 3.04 -7.76
C MET A 54 -0.50 3.90 -6.50
N SER A 55 0.30 4.97 -6.49
CA SER A 55 0.45 5.81 -5.29
C SER A 55 -0.85 6.54 -4.94
N SER A 56 -1.53 7.13 -5.93
CA SER A 56 -2.86 7.74 -5.75
C SER A 56 -3.92 6.75 -5.28
N PHE A 57 -3.83 5.48 -5.69
CA PHE A 57 -4.69 4.41 -5.16
C PHE A 57 -4.41 4.16 -3.68
N LEU A 58 -3.15 3.91 -3.32
CA LEU A 58 -2.76 3.56 -1.95
C LEU A 58 -3.05 4.70 -0.95
N ASP A 59 -2.96 5.95 -1.40
CA ASP A 59 -3.28 7.14 -0.60
C ASP A 59 -4.80 7.26 -0.34
N ARG A 60 -5.62 7.14 -1.39
CA ARG A 60 -7.09 7.29 -1.29
C ARG A 60 -7.81 6.06 -0.74
N HIS A 61 -7.21 4.88 -0.91
CA HIS A 61 -7.77 3.60 -0.50
C HIS A 61 -6.76 2.81 0.32
N PRO A 62 -6.52 3.19 1.61
CA PRO A 62 -5.57 2.51 2.47
C PRO A 62 -5.91 1.02 2.58
N PRO A 63 -5.05 0.13 2.05
CA PRO A 63 -5.44 -1.26 1.82
C PRO A 63 -5.41 -2.13 3.08
N HIS A 64 -4.81 -1.66 4.18
CA HIS A 64 -4.75 -2.41 5.43
C HIS A 64 -6.16 -2.74 5.95
N GLY A 65 -6.42 -4.03 6.19
CA GLY A 65 -7.72 -4.53 6.62
C GLY A 65 -8.68 -4.89 5.49
N MET A 66 -8.40 -4.53 4.23
CA MET A 66 -9.21 -4.95 3.09
C MET A 66 -9.15 -6.46 2.91
N SER A 67 -10.25 -7.06 2.49
CA SER A 67 -10.30 -8.43 1.98
C SER A 67 -9.77 -8.51 0.55
N VAL A 68 -9.43 -9.72 0.12
CA VAL A 68 -9.06 -10.00 -1.29
C VAL A 68 -10.20 -9.62 -2.25
N VAL A 69 -11.46 -9.81 -1.83
CA VAL A 69 -12.63 -9.45 -2.65
C VAL A 69 -12.71 -7.94 -2.84
N GLU A 70 -12.52 -7.15 -1.78
CA GLU A 70 -12.49 -5.69 -1.86
C GLU A 70 -11.34 -5.19 -2.75
N LEU A 71 -10.15 -5.80 -2.64
CA LEU A 71 -9.03 -5.50 -3.54
C LEU A 71 -9.41 -5.73 -5.00
N LYS A 72 -10.05 -6.86 -5.32
CA LYS A 72 -10.47 -7.20 -6.68
C LYS A 72 -11.57 -6.28 -7.21
N LEU A 73 -12.45 -5.79 -6.35
CA LEU A 73 -13.47 -4.79 -6.73
C LEU A 73 -12.83 -3.46 -7.17
N TRP A 74 -11.67 -3.11 -6.63
CA TRP A 74 -10.93 -1.89 -6.99
C TRP A 74 -9.95 -2.10 -8.15
N LEU A 75 -9.17 -3.17 -8.10
CA LEU A 75 -8.00 -3.36 -8.96
C LEU A 75 -8.19 -4.45 -10.03
N GLY A 76 -9.33 -5.14 -10.03
CA GLY A 76 -9.57 -6.30 -10.88
C GLY A 76 -8.79 -7.52 -10.43
N GLU A 77 -8.63 -8.49 -11.34
CA GLU A 77 -7.85 -9.69 -11.04
C GLU A 77 -6.35 -9.37 -10.93
N PRO A 78 -5.62 -10.02 -9.99
CA PRO A 78 -4.18 -9.86 -9.86
C PRO A 78 -3.45 -10.31 -11.13
N SER A 79 -2.31 -9.68 -11.41
CA SER A 79 -1.43 -10.13 -12.50
C SER A 79 -0.85 -11.52 -12.22
N LEU A 80 -0.59 -11.79 -10.94
CA LEU A 80 -0.20 -13.09 -10.41
C LEU A 80 -0.46 -13.14 -8.90
N TYR A 81 -0.17 -14.27 -8.29
CA TYR A 81 -0.14 -14.39 -6.85
C TYR A 81 1.30 -14.61 -6.38
N ALA A 82 1.79 -13.72 -5.52
CA ALA A 82 3.05 -13.91 -4.80
C ALA A 82 2.82 -14.90 -3.65
N ASP A 83 3.89 -15.32 -2.97
CA ASP A 83 3.92 -16.14 -1.73
C ASP A 83 2.55 -16.67 -1.26
N PHE A 84 2.34 -17.99 -1.28
CA PHE A 84 1.14 -18.62 -0.67
C PHE A 84 -0.20 -17.92 -0.99
N GLU A 85 -0.36 -17.36 -2.19
CA GLU A 85 -1.59 -16.72 -2.69
C GLU A 85 -1.80 -15.23 -2.30
N ASP A 86 -0.74 -14.46 -2.09
CA ASP A 86 -0.86 -13.00 -1.95
C ASP A 86 -1.17 -12.33 -3.31
N PRO A 87 -2.27 -11.57 -3.46
CA PRO A 87 -2.56 -10.83 -4.68
C PRO A 87 -1.42 -9.89 -5.07
N ALA A 88 -0.91 -10.03 -6.30
CA ALA A 88 0.19 -9.22 -6.82
C ALA A 88 -0.13 -8.61 -8.19
N TYR A 89 0.10 -7.31 -8.31
CA TYR A 89 -0.14 -6.57 -9.55
C TYR A 89 1.19 -6.10 -10.14
N LEU A 90 1.43 -6.39 -11.42
CA LEU A 90 2.63 -5.95 -12.10
C LEU A 90 2.52 -4.45 -12.42
N VAL A 91 3.47 -3.69 -11.88
CA VAL A 91 3.59 -2.23 -12.02
C VAL A 91 5.00 -1.86 -12.50
N ALA A 92 5.14 -0.71 -13.14
CA ALA A 92 6.43 -0.22 -13.61
C ALA A 92 6.57 1.29 -13.48
N GLN A 93 7.78 1.74 -13.16
CA GLN A 93 8.16 3.15 -13.31
C GLN A 93 8.38 3.47 -14.78
N ALA A 94 7.87 4.63 -15.20
CA ALA A 94 8.12 5.18 -16.52
C ALA A 94 9.46 5.94 -16.55
N ALA A 95 10.20 5.82 -17.64
CA ALA A 95 11.21 6.80 -18.03
C ALA A 95 10.54 8.05 -18.57
N SER A 96 11.30 9.14 -18.76
CA SER A 96 10.83 10.32 -19.50
C SER A 96 10.40 10.01 -20.94
N SER A 97 10.91 8.93 -21.54
CA SER A 97 10.50 8.41 -22.85
C SER A 97 9.22 7.56 -22.84
N GLY A 98 8.62 7.31 -21.66
CA GLY A 98 7.45 6.46 -21.48
C GLY A 98 7.74 4.95 -21.46
N THR A 99 9.01 4.55 -21.62
CA THR A 99 9.42 3.14 -21.52
C THR A 99 9.52 2.69 -20.06
N ALA A 100 9.22 1.42 -19.78
CA ALA A 100 9.41 0.85 -18.45
C ALA A 100 10.90 0.82 -18.07
N VAL A 101 11.27 1.47 -16.94
CA VAL A 101 12.65 1.48 -16.42
C VAL A 101 12.83 0.43 -15.35
N ARG A 102 11.83 0.29 -14.49
CA ARG A 102 11.86 -0.62 -13.34
C ARG A 102 10.50 -1.24 -13.17
N GLU A 103 10.45 -2.56 -13.27
CA GLU A 103 9.23 -3.35 -13.06
C GLU A 103 9.24 -3.95 -11.67
N GLN A 104 8.09 -3.96 -11.01
CA GLN A 104 7.90 -4.51 -9.68
C GLN A 104 6.50 -5.11 -9.53
N LEU A 105 6.34 -5.99 -8.56
CA LEU A 105 5.06 -6.48 -8.08
C LEU A 105 4.62 -5.62 -6.90
N LEU A 106 3.44 -5.03 -7.03
CA LEU A 106 2.67 -4.49 -5.91
C LEU A 106 1.96 -5.66 -5.23
N VAL A 107 2.52 -6.12 -4.11
CA VAL A 107 2.04 -7.29 -3.37
C VAL A 107 1.22 -6.84 -2.18
N PHE A 108 0.02 -7.39 -2.05
CA PHE A 108 -0.85 -7.23 -0.88
C PHE A 108 -0.75 -8.49 -0.02
N LYS A 109 -0.03 -8.41 1.10
CA LYS A 109 0.15 -9.56 2.00
C LYS A 109 -1.09 -9.80 2.81
N ILE A 110 -1.59 -11.03 2.75
CA ILE A 110 -2.84 -11.43 3.42
C ILE A 110 -2.52 -12.22 4.70
N ASP A 111 -3.12 -11.80 5.81
CA ASP A 111 -3.18 -12.63 7.01
C ASP A 111 -4.10 -13.83 6.75
N ARG A 112 -3.56 -15.04 6.93
CA ARG A 112 -4.22 -16.29 6.53
C ARG A 112 -5.38 -16.69 7.45
N ILE A 113 -5.44 -16.14 8.66
CA ILE A 113 -6.51 -16.44 9.61
C ILE A 113 -7.73 -15.57 9.29
N THR A 114 -7.49 -14.30 8.99
CA THR A 114 -8.54 -13.29 8.81
C THR A 114 -8.90 -13.06 7.34
N GLY A 115 -8.04 -13.42 6.40
CA GLY A 115 -8.20 -13.15 4.97
C GLY A 115 -8.06 -11.66 4.62
N ARG A 116 -7.42 -10.88 5.49
CA ARG A 116 -7.28 -9.42 5.36
C ARG A 116 -5.85 -8.99 5.06
N VAL A 117 -5.71 -7.91 4.33
CA VAL A 117 -4.41 -7.28 4.05
C VAL A 117 -3.79 -6.77 5.34
N VAL A 118 -2.55 -7.15 5.60
CA VAL A 118 -1.76 -6.65 6.75
C VAL A 118 -0.60 -5.79 6.31
N GLU A 119 -0.15 -5.92 5.06
CA GLU A 119 0.98 -5.17 4.53
C GLU A 119 0.87 -5.03 3.02
N VAL A 120 1.42 -3.95 2.50
CA VAL A 120 1.68 -3.79 1.07
C VAL A 120 3.17 -3.58 0.85
N ALA A 121 3.71 -4.22 -0.18
CA ALA A 121 5.13 -4.16 -0.50
C ALA A 121 5.38 -4.13 -2.00
N LEU A 122 6.44 -3.46 -2.41
CA LEU A 122 6.98 -3.56 -3.76
C LEU A 122 8.10 -4.61 -3.80
N ARG A 123 8.03 -5.54 -4.76
CA ARG A 123 9.01 -6.62 -4.91
C ARG A 123 9.49 -6.73 -6.35
N ALA A 124 10.70 -7.23 -6.57
CA ALA A 124 11.14 -7.55 -7.92
C ALA A 124 10.29 -8.70 -8.51
N PRO A 125 9.92 -8.65 -9.80
CA PRO A 125 9.34 -9.81 -10.49
C PRO A 125 10.42 -10.92 -10.53
N ARG A 126 10.03 -12.16 -10.29
CA ARG A 126 10.90 -13.34 -10.42
C ARG A 126 10.63 -14.07 -11.72
#